data_AF-A0AAN9UEP0-F1
#
_entry.id   AF-A0AAN9UEP0-F1
#
_cell.length_a   1.000
_cell.length_b   1.000
_cell.length_c   1.000
_cell.angle_alpha   90.00
_cell.angle_beta   90.00
_cell.angle_gamma   90.00
#
_symmetry.space_group_name_H-M   'P 1'
#
loop_
_entity.id
_entity.type
_entity.pdbx_description
1 polymer ?
#
loop_
_entity_poly.entity_id
_entity_poly.type
_entity_poly.pdbx_seq_one_letter_code
_entity_poly.pdbx_strand_id
1 'polypeptide(L)'
;MTGYVDIIHDVLIIGGGHAGLSAALTTYRALLKTVVFDTNQPRNLWNTEIHLTPTWDSKSPSDNRNAAREEIAKTGFVQFVDRAVTSADILDDGLFRVLDATDGLASAKMAAGLADDGHRFTDKFTIYTNANPVLAAELHSLVSAHGIKVDDRAILRLRADEEKEGVSIDFVDKTSSFERFLVHRPSTWNTSPLVKQLGLRMTPMGDIETSMPFCQTSVAGVFAAGDCASMMKIIPQAVSMGAYAGCGIARELPRRITGNACV
;
A
#
# COMPACT_ATOMS: atom_id res chain seq x y z
N MET A 1 22.46 18.84 -26.44
CA MET A 1 21.46 19.56 -25.62
C MET A 1 20.08 19.16 -26.09
N THR A 2 19.53 18.08 -25.54
CA THR A 2 18.12 17.73 -25.75
C THR A 2 17.30 18.62 -24.83
N GLY A 3 16.64 19.63 -25.40
CA GLY A 3 15.77 20.54 -24.67
C GLY A 3 14.53 19.78 -24.20
N TYR A 4 14.48 19.44 -22.91
CA TYR A 4 13.23 19.10 -22.26
C TYR A 4 12.45 20.41 -22.06
N VAL A 5 11.20 20.45 -22.50
CA VAL A 5 10.29 21.54 -22.14
C VAL A 5 9.75 21.18 -20.77
N ASP A 6 10.07 21.99 -19.75
CA ASP A 6 9.52 21.79 -18.41
C ASP A 6 8.02 22.08 -18.43
N ILE A 7 7.19 21.03 -18.40
CA ILE A 7 5.73 21.15 -18.34
C ILE A 7 5.32 21.21 -16.86
N ILE A 8 4.88 22.39 -16.43
CA ILE A 8 4.38 22.60 -15.07
C ILE A 8 2.96 22.04 -14.95
N HIS A 9 2.78 21.16 -13.97
CA HIS A 9 1.48 20.64 -13.54
C HIS A 9 1.16 21.21 -12.16
N ASP A 10 -0.14 21.30 -11.84
CA ASP A 10 -0.58 21.69 -10.50
C ASP A 10 -0.28 20.58 -9.49
N VAL A 11 -0.36 19.32 -9.93
CA VAL A 11 -0.20 18.14 -9.04
C VAL A 11 0.59 17.02 -9.72
N LEU A 12 1.56 16.48 -8.99
CA LEU A 12 2.30 15.27 -9.34
C LEU A 12 1.85 14.13 -8.40
N ILE A 13 1.23 13.08 -8.94
CA ILE A 13 0.84 11.88 -8.18
C ILE A 13 1.78 10.73 -8.53
N ILE A 14 2.41 10.13 -7.52
CA ILE A 14 3.35 9.03 -7.69
C ILE A 14 2.69 7.73 -7.19
N GLY A 15 2.16 6.95 -8.13
CA GLY A 15 1.47 5.69 -7.93
C GLY A 15 0.03 5.72 -8.46
N GLY A 16 -0.29 4.89 -9.46
CA GLY A 16 -1.63 4.74 -10.04
C GLY A 16 -2.51 3.68 -9.36
N GLY A 17 -2.25 3.38 -8.08
CA GLY A 17 -3.11 2.52 -7.26
C GLY A 17 -4.37 3.24 -6.74
N HIS A 18 -5.20 2.56 -5.97
CA HIS A 18 -6.48 3.10 -5.44
C HIS A 18 -6.35 4.47 -4.75
N ALA A 19 -5.27 4.69 -3.99
CA ALA A 19 -5.02 5.99 -3.35
C ALA A 19 -4.74 7.10 -4.37
N GLY A 20 -3.84 6.85 -5.32
CA GLY A 20 -3.50 7.84 -6.35
C GLY A 20 -4.66 8.13 -7.31
N LEU A 21 -5.43 7.11 -7.69
CA LEU A 21 -6.65 7.28 -8.51
C LEU A 21 -7.72 8.08 -7.76
N SER A 22 -7.90 7.85 -6.45
CA SER A 22 -8.83 8.64 -5.65
C SER A 22 -8.36 10.10 -5.44
N ALA A 23 -7.06 10.32 -5.27
CA ALA A 23 -6.48 11.66 -5.25
C ALA A 23 -6.70 12.37 -6.59
N ALA A 24 -6.44 11.69 -7.72
CA ALA A 24 -6.67 12.22 -9.07
C ALA A 24 -8.15 12.57 -9.31
N LEU A 25 -9.07 11.70 -8.87
CA LEU A 25 -10.51 11.96 -8.89
C LEU A 25 -10.86 13.26 -8.14
N THR A 26 -10.18 13.52 -7.02
CA THR A 26 -10.45 14.69 -6.21
C THR A 26 -9.83 15.96 -6.80
N THR A 27 -8.59 15.89 -7.29
CA THR A 27 -7.87 17.05 -7.84
C THR A 27 -8.47 17.50 -9.17
N TYR A 28 -8.93 16.60 -10.05
CA TYR A 28 -9.59 17.02 -11.28
C TYR A 28 -10.91 17.76 -11.00
N ARG A 29 -11.66 17.36 -9.95
CA ARG A 29 -12.89 18.08 -9.56
C ARG A 29 -12.61 19.47 -9.01
N ALA A 30 -11.39 19.70 -8.55
CA ALA A 30 -10.86 21.02 -8.22
C ALA A 30 -10.25 21.75 -9.44
N LEU A 31 -10.40 21.20 -10.64
CA LEU A 31 -9.88 21.72 -11.92
C LEU A 31 -8.35 21.83 -11.99
N LEU A 32 -7.64 21.01 -11.20
CA LEU A 32 -6.19 20.99 -11.16
C LEU A 32 -5.62 20.05 -12.23
N LYS A 33 -4.67 20.56 -13.03
CA LYS A 33 -3.91 19.76 -14.00
C LYS A 33 -3.00 18.80 -13.26
N THR A 34 -3.32 17.52 -13.33
CA THR A 34 -2.65 16.47 -12.57
C THR A 34 -1.92 15.52 -13.53
N VAL A 35 -0.72 15.09 -13.16
CA VAL A 35 -0.05 13.96 -13.81
C VAL A 35 0.10 12.81 -12.81
N VAL A 36 -0.30 11.61 -13.21
CA VAL A 36 -0.18 10.37 -12.43
C VAL A 36 0.91 9.50 -13.04
N PHE A 37 1.96 9.26 -12.29
CA PHE A 37 3.00 8.29 -12.62
C PHE A 37 2.64 6.91 -12.07
N ASP A 38 2.67 5.88 -12.89
CA ASP A 38 2.31 4.52 -12.49
C ASP A 38 3.29 3.49 -13.03
N THR A 39 3.78 2.60 -12.17
CA THR A 39 4.64 1.47 -12.59
C THR A 39 3.84 0.29 -13.12
N ASN A 40 2.51 0.32 -12.94
CA ASN A 40 1.60 -0.80 -13.18
C ASN A 40 2.01 -2.08 -12.41
N GLN A 41 2.71 -1.92 -11.28
CA GLN A 41 3.08 -2.98 -10.34
C GLN A 41 2.29 -2.83 -9.03
N PRO A 42 0.96 -3.03 -9.05
CA PRO A 42 0.12 -2.89 -7.87
C PRO A 42 0.46 -3.98 -6.84
N ARG A 43 0.28 -3.67 -5.55
CA ARG A 43 0.53 -4.64 -4.48
C ARG A 43 -0.32 -5.92 -4.61
N ASN A 44 -1.52 -5.81 -5.15
CA ASN A 44 -2.45 -6.93 -5.37
C ASN A 44 -2.32 -7.58 -6.76
N LEU A 45 -1.15 -7.48 -7.41
CA LEU A 45 -0.90 -8.10 -8.73
C LEU A 45 -1.05 -9.63 -8.72
N TRP A 46 -0.73 -10.27 -7.59
CA TRP A 46 -0.59 -11.72 -7.48
C TRP A 46 -1.83 -12.44 -6.92
N ASN A 47 -2.94 -11.74 -6.65
CA ASN A 47 -4.14 -12.30 -6.02
C ASN A 47 -5.43 -12.09 -6.83
N THR A 48 -6.38 -12.98 -6.54
CA THR A 48 -7.79 -13.06 -6.93
C THR A 48 -8.60 -11.78 -6.61
N GLU A 49 -9.92 -11.87 -6.83
CA GLU A 49 -10.92 -10.80 -6.72
C GLU A 49 -10.73 -9.81 -5.54
N ILE A 50 -11.11 -8.54 -5.75
CA ILE A 50 -11.16 -7.55 -4.68
C ILE A 50 -12.42 -7.71 -3.85
N HIS A 51 -12.29 -7.46 -2.55
CA HIS A 51 -13.39 -7.48 -1.58
C HIS A 51 -13.45 -6.16 -0.82
N LEU A 52 -14.56 -5.95 -0.11
CA LEU A 52 -14.79 -4.75 0.71
C LEU A 52 -14.84 -3.46 -0.12
N THR A 53 -15.08 -3.56 -1.43
CA THR A 53 -15.19 -2.42 -2.34
C THR A 53 -16.60 -2.41 -2.93
N PRO A 54 -17.47 -1.45 -2.56
CA PRO A 54 -18.83 -1.39 -3.07
C PRO A 54 -18.86 -1.46 -4.60
N THR A 55 -19.83 -2.21 -5.15
CA THR A 55 -19.99 -2.52 -6.59
C THR A 55 -18.91 -3.40 -7.23
N TRP A 56 -17.76 -3.57 -6.57
CA TRP A 56 -16.60 -4.31 -7.08
C TRP A 56 -16.24 -5.56 -6.26
N ASP A 57 -17.05 -5.90 -5.26
CA ASP A 57 -16.88 -7.14 -4.50
C ASP A 57 -16.89 -8.36 -5.43
N SER A 58 -15.94 -9.26 -5.23
CA SER A 58 -15.73 -10.44 -6.08
C SER A 58 -15.41 -10.11 -7.55
N LYS A 59 -14.71 -9.01 -7.83
CA LYS A 59 -14.29 -8.63 -9.20
C LYS A 59 -12.78 -8.45 -9.35
N SER A 60 -12.32 -8.42 -10.59
CA SER A 60 -10.90 -8.28 -10.90
C SER A 60 -10.30 -6.95 -10.39
N PRO A 61 -9.14 -7.00 -9.70
CA PRO A 61 -8.40 -5.80 -9.31
C PRO A 61 -7.88 -4.98 -10.49
N SER A 62 -7.52 -5.61 -11.61
CA SER A 62 -7.08 -4.89 -12.81
C SER A 62 -8.23 -4.13 -13.43
N ASP A 63 -9.42 -4.74 -13.49
CA ASP A 63 -10.59 -4.15 -14.12
C ASP A 63 -11.07 -2.93 -13.33
N ASN A 64 -11.02 -2.98 -12.00
CA ASN A 64 -11.30 -1.83 -11.16
C ASN A 64 -10.36 -0.65 -11.46
N ARG A 65 -9.05 -0.89 -11.51
CA ARG A 65 -8.08 0.17 -11.83
C ARG A 65 -8.26 0.70 -13.25
N ASN A 66 -8.48 -0.18 -14.22
CA ASN A 66 -8.65 0.21 -15.62
C ASN A 66 -9.92 1.06 -15.79
N ALA A 67 -11.05 0.64 -15.21
CA ALA A 67 -12.29 1.40 -15.23
C ALA A 67 -12.11 2.80 -14.61
N ALA A 68 -11.43 2.89 -13.46
CA ALA A 68 -11.13 4.17 -12.83
C ALA A 68 -10.18 5.04 -13.69
N ARG A 69 -9.13 4.47 -14.28
CA ARG A 69 -8.22 5.20 -15.19
C ARG A 69 -8.96 5.71 -16.43
N GLU A 70 -9.82 4.90 -17.03
CA GLU A 70 -10.65 5.28 -18.18
C GLU A 70 -11.64 6.40 -17.83
N GLU A 71 -12.27 6.35 -16.66
CA GLU A 71 -13.15 7.41 -16.16
C GLU A 71 -12.38 8.72 -15.98
N ILE A 72 -11.24 8.66 -15.29
CA ILE A 72 -10.39 9.83 -15.01
C ILE A 72 -9.83 10.43 -16.30
N ALA A 73 -9.38 9.60 -17.25
CA ALA A 73 -8.80 10.06 -18.51
C ALA A 73 -9.80 10.87 -19.36
N LYS A 74 -11.09 10.53 -19.31
CA LYS A 74 -12.16 11.25 -20.03
C LYS A 74 -12.33 12.69 -19.56
N THR A 75 -11.82 13.05 -18.38
CA THR A 75 -11.92 14.42 -17.84
C THR A 75 -11.03 15.42 -18.61
N GLY A 76 -9.94 14.95 -19.22
CA GLY A 76 -8.93 15.81 -19.86
C GLY A 76 -8.03 16.61 -18.90
N PHE A 77 -8.25 16.52 -17.59
CA PHE A 77 -7.45 17.22 -16.57
C PHE A 77 -6.31 16.37 -15.99
N VAL A 78 -6.36 15.06 -16.22
CA VAL A 78 -5.41 14.10 -15.66
C VAL A 78 -4.67 13.38 -16.79
N GLN A 79 -3.35 13.49 -16.79
CA GLN A 79 -2.47 12.74 -17.66
C GLN A 79 -1.90 11.52 -16.92
N PHE A 80 -1.91 10.36 -17.55
CA PHE A 80 -1.22 9.18 -17.02
C PHE A 80 0.12 8.98 -17.72
N VAL A 81 1.15 8.64 -16.94
CA VAL A 81 2.49 8.31 -17.41
C VAL A 81 2.89 6.97 -16.80
N ASP A 82 2.96 5.93 -17.63
CA ASP A 82 3.28 4.57 -17.18
C ASP A 82 4.79 4.40 -16.97
N ARG A 83 5.34 5.10 -15.97
CA ARG A 83 6.74 5.06 -15.55
C ARG A 83 6.87 5.21 -14.05
N ALA A 84 7.90 4.57 -13.50
CA ALA A 84 8.32 4.77 -12.11
C ALA A 84 8.96 6.15 -11.93
N VAL A 85 8.93 6.70 -10.70
CA VAL A 85 9.67 7.92 -10.32
C VAL A 85 10.86 7.53 -9.43
N THR A 86 12.07 7.91 -9.82
CA THR A 86 13.35 7.62 -9.14
C THR A 86 13.87 8.76 -8.29
N SER A 87 13.54 10.00 -8.63
CA SER A 87 13.96 11.15 -7.86
C SER A 87 12.88 12.19 -7.72
N ALA A 88 12.90 12.90 -6.60
CA ALA A 88 12.13 14.11 -6.39
C ALA A 88 12.98 15.17 -5.68
N ASP A 89 12.97 16.38 -6.21
CA ASP A 89 13.67 17.54 -5.65
C ASP A 89 12.67 18.68 -5.38
N ILE A 90 12.94 19.45 -4.33
CA ILE A 90 12.30 20.76 -4.10
C ILE A 90 13.21 21.81 -4.74
N LEU A 91 12.66 22.61 -5.65
CA LEU A 91 13.37 23.68 -6.34
C LEU A 91 13.37 24.97 -5.49
N ASP A 92 14.30 25.89 -5.79
CA ASP A 92 14.47 27.15 -5.06
C ASP A 92 13.24 28.07 -5.11
N ASP A 93 12.35 27.87 -6.09
CA ASP A 93 11.09 28.58 -6.27
C ASP A 93 9.89 27.90 -5.56
N GLY A 94 10.12 26.80 -4.86
CA GLY A 94 9.10 26.04 -4.13
C GLY A 94 8.32 25.04 -4.99
N LEU A 95 8.69 24.84 -6.25
CA LEU A 95 8.16 23.77 -7.11
C LEU A 95 8.81 22.41 -6.81
N PHE A 96 8.14 21.34 -7.21
CA PHE A 96 8.65 19.98 -7.11
C PHE A 96 9.00 19.43 -8.50
N ARG A 97 10.17 18.82 -8.63
CA ARG A 97 10.61 18.14 -9.86
C ARG A 97 10.76 16.65 -9.62
N VAL A 98 10.33 15.82 -10.57
CA VAL A 98 10.45 14.36 -10.52
C VAL A 98 11.20 13.79 -11.74
N LEU A 99 12.00 12.73 -11.56
CA LEU A 99 12.70 11.96 -12.63
C LEU A 99 12.27 10.49 -12.62
N ASP A 100 12.30 9.77 -13.76
CA ASP A 100 11.72 8.42 -13.90
C ASP A 100 12.70 7.20 -13.86
N ALA A 101 12.15 5.96 -13.69
CA ALA A 101 12.74 4.57 -13.67
C ALA A 101 12.68 3.70 -12.35
N THR A 102 12.97 2.38 -12.45
CA THR A 102 12.25 1.17 -11.91
C THR A 102 12.54 0.53 -10.53
N ASP A 103 11.46 0.03 -9.87
CA ASP A 103 11.14 -1.13 -8.94
C ASP A 103 11.81 -1.50 -7.59
N GLY A 104 10.99 -2.00 -6.61
CA GLY A 104 11.36 -2.89 -5.45
C GLY A 104 10.43 -2.88 -4.18
N LEU A 105 10.32 -3.98 -3.37
CA LEU A 105 9.27 -4.33 -2.33
C LEU A 105 9.77 -4.80 -0.89
N ALA A 106 9.00 -4.47 0.19
CA ALA A 106 8.54 -5.06 1.52
C ALA A 106 9.22 -6.13 2.48
N SER A 107 9.01 -6.08 3.85
CA SER A 107 9.04 -7.22 4.87
C SER A 107 8.48 -7.00 6.32
N ALA A 108 8.03 -8.14 6.94
CA ALA A 108 7.98 -8.91 8.26
C ALA A 108 7.68 -8.51 9.79
N LYS A 109 6.45 -8.16 10.30
CA LYS A 109 6.30 -7.90 11.77
C LYS A 109 4.91 -7.93 12.45
N MET A 110 3.92 -8.68 11.96
CA MET A 110 2.60 -8.69 12.64
C MET A 110 1.89 -10.05 12.54
N ALA A 111 2.41 -11.05 13.24
CA ALA A 111 1.89 -12.42 13.21
C ALA A 111 0.80 -12.71 14.27
N ALA A 112 0.71 -11.94 15.36
CA ALA A 112 -0.13 -12.31 16.50
C ALA A 112 -1.63 -11.98 16.35
N GLY A 113 -2.01 -10.93 15.62
CA GLY A 113 -3.42 -10.53 15.46
C GLY A 113 -4.23 -11.36 14.45
N LEU A 114 -3.56 -12.19 13.63
CA LEU A 114 -4.20 -12.96 12.56
C LEU A 114 -4.91 -14.24 13.06
N ALA A 115 -4.63 -14.68 14.29
CA ALA A 115 -5.20 -15.92 14.83
C ALA A 115 -6.67 -15.76 15.26
N ASP A 116 -7.07 -14.59 15.75
CA ASP A 116 -8.44 -14.33 16.19
C ASP A 116 -9.43 -14.24 15.01
N ASP A 117 -9.00 -13.71 13.86
CA ASP A 117 -9.83 -13.60 12.65
C ASP A 117 -10.07 -14.98 11.99
N GLY A 118 -9.16 -15.93 12.18
CA GLY A 118 -9.18 -17.26 11.55
C GLY A 118 -10.32 -18.18 12.03
N HIS A 119 -10.79 -18.01 13.28
CA HIS A 119 -11.85 -18.85 13.86
C HIS A 119 -13.21 -18.72 13.14
N ARG A 120 -13.39 -17.66 12.33
CA ARG A 120 -14.60 -17.47 11.51
C ARG A 120 -14.65 -18.37 10.26
N PHE A 121 -13.52 -18.99 9.89
CA PHE A 121 -13.38 -19.75 8.65
C PHE A 121 -13.13 -21.24 8.87
N THR A 122 -12.71 -21.65 10.06
CA THR A 122 -12.42 -23.06 10.40
C THR A 122 -12.44 -23.29 11.91
N ASP A 123 -12.92 -24.47 12.33
CA ASP A 123 -12.87 -24.94 13.71
C ASP A 123 -11.46 -25.46 14.10
N LYS A 124 -10.57 -25.66 13.13
CA LYS A 124 -9.20 -26.16 13.32
C LYS A 124 -8.20 -25.11 12.83
N PHE A 125 -7.39 -24.62 13.76
CA PHE A 125 -6.36 -23.62 13.49
C PHE A 125 -5.02 -24.05 14.08
N THR A 126 -3.96 -23.99 13.27
CA THR A 126 -2.59 -24.28 13.69
C THR A 126 -1.73 -23.02 13.55
N ILE A 127 -1.08 -22.57 14.62
CA ILE A 127 -0.10 -21.50 14.59
C ILE A 127 1.30 -22.11 14.47
N TYR A 128 1.97 -21.86 13.35
CA TYR A 128 3.36 -22.27 13.16
C TYR A 128 4.33 -21.19 13.61
N THR A 129 5.28 -21.52 14.49
CA THR A 129 6.27 -20.55 15.00
C THR A 129 7.65 -20.68 14.36
N ASN A 130 7.85 -21.71 13.53
CA ASN A 130 9.07 -21.96 12.76
C ASN A 130 10.36 -21.93 13.61
N ALA A 131 10.53 -22.92 14.48
CA ALA A 131 11.68 -23.05 15.38
C ALA A 131 11.85 -21.89 16.37
N ASN A 132 10.75 -21.26 16.79
CA ASN A 132 10.75 -20.25 17.85
C ASN A 132 10.04 -20.79 19.10
N PRO A 133 10.77 -21.49 20.00
CA PRO A 133 10.18 -22.14 21.18
C PRO A 133 9.70 -21.13 22.24
N VAL A 134 10.29 -19.94 22.29
CA VAL A 134 9.86 -18.86 23.21
C VAL A 134 8.48 -18.36 22.79
N LEU A 135 8.32 -18.01 21.51
CA LEU A 135 7.04 -17.60 20.95
C LEU A 135 5.99 -18.73 21.05
N ALA A 136 6.39 -19.98 20.85
CA ALA A 136 5.49 -21.12 21.00
C ALA A 136 4.96 -21.25 22.43
N ALA A 137 5.82 -21.13 23.44
CA ALA A 137 5.41 -21.19 24.84
C ALA A 137 4.45 -20.05 25.24
N GLU A 138 4.72 -18.83 24.76
CA GLU A 138 3.83 -17.68 24.96
C GLU A 138 2.46 -17.92 24.31
N LEU A 139 2.44 -18.35 23.04
CA LEU A 139 1.21 -18.62 22.31
C LEU A 139 0.41 -19.78 22.93
N HIS A 140 1.07 -20.87 23.32
CA HIS A 140 0.42 -21.98 24.02
C HIS A 140 -0.33 -21.50 25.27
N SER A 141 0.26 -20.58 26.03
CA SER A 141 -0.38 -20.01 27.22
C SER A 141 -1.62 -19.19 26.87
N LEU A 142 -1.61 -18.47 25.74
CA LEU A 142 -2.71 -17.61 25.30
C LEU A 142 -3.87 -18.38 24.64
N VAL A 143 -3.56 -19.44 23.88
CA VAL A 143 -4.55 -20.08 22.98
C VAL A 143 -4.98 -21.48 23.43
N SER A 144 -4.36 -22.05 24.48
CA SER A 144 -4.66 -23.41 24.97
C SER A 144 -6.14 -23.65 25.33
N ALA A 145 -6.83 -22.62 25.83
CA ALA A 145 -8.25 -22.69 26.16
C ALA A 145 -9.19 -22.76 24.92
N HIS A 146 -8.66 -22.47 23.73
CA HIS A 146 -9.44 -22.29 22.51
C HIS A 146 -9.26 -23.41 21.48
N GLY A 147 -8.59 -24.51 21.84
CA GLY A 147 -8.38 -25.65 20.93
C GLY A 147 -7.47 -25.36 19.73
N ILE A 148 -6.76 -24.23 19.75
CA ILE A 148 -5.80 -23.84 18.72
C ILE A 148 -4.50 -24.60 18.94
N LYS A 149 -4.02 -25.29 17.90
CA LYS A 149 -2.73 -25.99 17.93
C LYS A 149 -1.60 -24.98 17.72
N VAL A 150 -0.50 -25.14 18.44
CA VAL A 150 0.76 -24.44 18.16
C VAL A 150 1.79 -25.49 17.76
N ASP A 151 2.54 -25.21 16.70
CA ASP A 151 3.53 -26.11 16.11
C ASP A 151 4.84 -25.35 15.91
N ASP A 152 5.86 -25.73 16.66
CA ASP A 152 7.13 -25.03 16.75
C ASP A 152 8.23 -25.66 15.88
N ARG A 153 7.90 -26.71 15.12
CA ARG A 153 8.85 -27.37 14.21
C ARG A 153 9.40 -26.37 13.18
N ALA A 154 10.67 -26.56 12.83
CA ALA A 154 11.34 -25.77 11.79
C ALA A 154 10.73 -26.11 10.41
N ILE A 155 10.19 -25.11 9.72
CA ILE A 155 9.66 -25.23 8.37
C ILE A 155 10.84 -25.25 7.39
N LEU A 156 10.96 -26.33 6.62
CA LEU A 156 11.98 -26.46 5.58
C LEU A 156 11.54 -25.76 4.29
N ARG A 157 10.29 -25.99 3.87
CA ARG A 157 9.70 -25.35 2.67
C ARG A 157 8.18 -25.47 2.67
N LEU A 158 7.55 -24.58 1.90
CA LEU A 158 6.13 -24.62 1.57
C LEU A 158 5.98 -25.05 0.11
N ARG A 159 5.02 -25.94 -0.17
CA ARG A 159 4.68 -26.38 -1.52
C ARG A 159 3.18 -26.22 -1.74
N ALA A 160 2.79 -25.64 -2.88
CA ALA A 160 1.42 -25.74 -3.33
C ALA A 160 1.08 -27.22 -3.57
N ASP A 161 -0.09 -27.65 -3.10
CA ASP A 161 -0.63 -28.98 -3.30
C ASP A 161 -1.88 -28.85 -4.19
N GLU A 162 -1.70 -29.06 -5.49
CA GLU A 162 -2.74 -28.87 -6.51
C GLU A 162 -3.86 -29.92 -6.39
N GLU A 163 -3.54 -31.14 -5.96
CA GLU A 163 -4.53 -32.22 -5.81
C GLU A 163 -5.50 -31.98 -4.66
N LYS A 164 -5.02 -31.39 -3.56
CA LYS A 164 -5.82 -31.13 -2.36
C LYS A 164 -6.28 -29.67 -2.22
N GLU A 165 -5.90 -28.81 -3.17
CA GLU A 165 -6.14 -27.37 -3.15
C GLU A 165 -5.70 -26.73 -1.82
N GLY A 166 -4.39 -26.78 -1.54
CA GLY A 166 -3.84 -26.21 -0.31
C GLY A 166 -2.34 -26.09 -0.30
N VAL A 167 -1.77 -26.04 0.91
CA VAL A 167 -0.34 -25.89 1.15
C VAL A 167 0.17 -27.09 1.96
N SER A 168 1.13 -27.80 1.36
CA SER A 168 1.93 -28.80 2.06
C SER A 168 3.16 -28.12 2.69
N ILE A 169 3.33 -28.32 3.98
CA ILE A 169 4.42 -27.80 4.82
C ILE A 169 5.38 -28.95 5.10
N ASP A 170 6.59 -28.89 4.58
CA ASP A 170 7.63 -29.87 4.90
C ASP A 170 8.50 -29.31 6.03
N PHE A 171 8.76 -30.12 7.06
CA PHE A 171 9.59 -29.75 8.20
C PHE A 171 11.02 -30.32 8.08
N VAL A 172 11.95 -29.75 8.83
CA VAL A 172 13.36 -30.18 8.86
C VAL A 172 13.51 -31.61 9.40
N ASP A 173 12.58 -32.07 10.25
CA ASP A 173 12.54 -33.44 10.78
C ASP A 173 12.04 -34.49 9.78
N LYS A 174 11.85 -34.10 8.50
CA LYS A 174 11.34 -34.91 7.38
C LYS A 174 9.86 -35.30 7.50
N THR A 175 9.14 -34.76 8.47
CA THR A 175 7.68 -34.88 8.51
C THR A 175 7.04 -33.77 7.67
N SER A 176 5.76 -33.93 7.34
CA SER A 176 4.99 -32.92 6.64
C SER A 176 3.62 -32.72 7.29
N SER A 177 3.00 -31.58 7.02
CA SER A 177 1.60 -31.29 7.37
C SER A 177 0.90 -30.61 6.19
N PHE A 178 -0.41 -30.74 6.12
CA PHE A 178 -1.23 -30.15 5.07
C PHE A 178 -2.21 -29.17 5.70
N GLU A 179 -2.28 -27.98 5.13
CA GLU A 179 -3.23 -26.95 5.52
C GLU A 179 -3.92 -26.38 4.28
N ARG A 180 -5.23 -26.12 4.37
CA ARG A 180 -6.01 -25.67 3.20
C ARG A 180 -5.65 -24.26 2.76
N PHE A 181 -5.25 -23.41 3.70
CA PHE A 181 -4.67 -22.10 3.44
C PHE A 181 -3.71 -21.74 4.56
N LEU A 182 -2.77 -20.84 4.27
CA LEU A 182 -1.92 -20.23 5.27
C LEU A 182 -2.16 -18.72 5.30
N VAL A 183 -2.25 -18.18 6.51
CA VAL A 183 -2.33 -16.73 6.68
C VAL A 183 -0.99 -16.24 7.22
N HIS A 184 -0.32 -15.44 6.42
CA HIS A 184 0.87 -14.71 6.84
C HIS A 184 0.72 -13.24 6.45
N ARG A 185 0.91 -12.35 7.41
CA ARG A 185 1.01 -10.92 7.13
C ARG A 185 2.48 -10.51 7.13
N PRO A 186 3.14 -10.46 5.97
CA PRO A 186 4.47 -9.86 5.90
C PRO A 186 4.33 -8.39 6.32
N SER A 187 5.25 -7.85 7.11
CA SER A 187 5.36 -6.39 7.13
C SER A 187 5.87 -5.85 5.80
N THR A 188 5.94 -4.55 5.74
CA THR A 188 6.06 -3.77 4.53
C THR A 188 6.94 -2.59 4.88
N TRP A 189 7.84 -2.21 3.98
CA TRP A 189 8.62 -0.99 4.11
C TRP A 189 8.46 -0.20 2.82
N ASN A 190 8.56 1.12 2.92
CA ASN A 190 8.64 1.97 1.75
C ASN A 190 10.08 1.91 1.19
N THR A 191 10.24 1.37 -0.01
CA THR A 191 11.51 1.28 -0.75
C THR A 191 11.83 2.51 -1.57
N SER A 192 10.87 3.43 -1.71
CA SER A 192 11.02 4.57 -2.59
C SER A 192 12.17 5.46 -2.13
N PRO A 193 13.12 5.82 -3.00
CA PRO A 193 14.20 6.74 -2.66
C PRO A 193 13.67 8.14 -2.34
N LEU A 194 12.44 8.46 -2.77
CA LEU A 194 11.78 9.74 -2.61
C LEU A 194 11.60 10.14 -1.14
N VAL A 195 11.39 9.16 -0.26
CA VAL A 195 11.28 9.41 1.19
C VAL A 195 12.54 10.09 1.71
N LYS A 196 13.71 9.59 1.32
CA LYS A 196 15.00 10.15 1.75
C LYS A 196 15.31 11.45 1.02
N GLN A 197 15.07 11.50 -0.28
CA GLN A 197 15.37 12.68 -1.11
C GLN A 197 14.56 13.90 -0.69
N LEU A 198 13.28 13.72 -0.36
CA LEU A 198 12.41 14.79 0.14
C LEU A 198 12.56 15.03 1.64
N GLY A 199 13.33 14.23 2.38
CA GLY A 199 13.49 14.38 3.82
C GLY A 199 12.21 14.12 4.61
N LEU A 200 11.38 13.17 4.17
CA LEU A 200 10.11 12.87 4.83
C LEU A 200 10.34 12.14 6.16
N ARG A 201 9.60 12.54 7.20
CA ARG A 201 9.58 11.80 8.46
C ARG A 201 8.83 10.47 8.32
N MET A 202 9.32 9.47 9.03
CA MET A 202 8.78 8.12 9.06
C MET A 202 8.30 7.78 10.46
N THR A 203 7.20 7.06 10.56
CA THR A 203 6.73 6.46 11.81
C THR A 203 7.65 5.32 12.25
N PRO A 204 7.65 4.94 13.54
CA PRO A 204 8.41 3.77 14.03
C PRO A 204 8.04 2.45 13.32
N MET A 205 6.87 2.38 12.68
CA MET A 205 6.39 1.20 11.95
C MET A 205 6.84 1.17 10.49
N GLY A 206 7.55 2.19 10.00
CA GLY A 206 8.09 2.23 8.64
C GLY A 206 7.16 2.83 7.59
N ASP A 207 6.05 3.44 7.99
CA ASP A 207 5.14 4.21 7.14
C ASP A 207 5.49 5.71 7.16
N ILE A 208 5.20 6.46 6.09
CA ILE A 208 5.39 7.92 6.03
C ILE A 208 4.49 8.59 7.09
N GLU A 209 5.08 9.46 7.91
CA GLU A 209 4.33 10.25 8.90
C GLU A 209 3.46 11.28 8.18
N THR A 210 2.17 11.30 8.50
CA THR A 210 1.21 12.26 7.94
C THR A 210 0.34 12.88 9.01
N SER A 211 -0.12 14.11 8.75
CA SER A 211 -1.03 14.85 9.62
C SER A 211 -2.48 14.73 9.15
N MET A 212 -3.38 14.59 10.13
CA MET A 212 -4.82 14.66 9.89
C MET A 212 -5.26 16.12 9.71
N PRO A 213 -6.30 16.39 8.91
CA PRO A 213 -7.10 15.41 8.16
C PRO A 213 -6.56 15.12 6.75
N PHE A 214 -5.64 15.94 6.22
CA PHE A 214 -5.33 15.97 4.79
C PHE A 214 -4.18 15.06 4.36
N CYS A 215 -3.63 14.24 5.24
CA CYS A 215 -2.51 13.34 4.94
C CYS A 215 -1.24 14.09 4.46
N GLN A 216 -1.02 15.31 4.94
CA GLN A 216 0.18 16.10 4.62
C GLN A 216 1.39 15.54 5.38
N THR A 217 2.53 15.47 4.73
CA THR A 217 3.76 14.97 5.35
C THR A 217 4.47 16.05 6.18
N SER A 218 5.66 15.74 6.68
CA SER A 218 6.55 16.72 7.31
C SER A 218 7.01 17.85 6.37
N VAL A 219 6.81 17.70 5.06
CA VAL A 219 7.18 18.69 4.04
C VAL A 219 5.93 19.32 3.46
N ALA A 220 5.86 20.65 3.50
CA ALA A 220 4.71 21.39 2.99
C ALA A 220 4.53 21.21 1.48
N GLY A 221 3.29 20.93 1.03
CA GLY A 221 3.00 20.58 -0.36
C GLY A 221 3.28 19.12 -0.74
N VAL A 222 3.85 18.31 0.15
CA VAL A 222 4.02 16.87 -0.07
C VAL A 222 2.99 16.11 0.78
N PHE A 223 2.22 15.26 0.12
CA PHE A 223 1.16 14.44 0.72
C PHE A 223 1.46 12.95 0.49
N ALA A 224 1.04 12.10 1.41
CA ALA A 224 1.20 10.65 1.27
C ALA A 224 -0.10 9.91 1.64
N ALA A 225 -0.56 9.02 0.77
CA ALA A 225 -1.85 8.34 0.92
C ALA A 225 -1.77 6.85 0.57
N GLY A 226 -2.59 6.05 1.26
CA GLY A 226 -2.65 4.60 1.09
C GLY A 226 -1.56 3.86 1.85
N ASP A 227 -1.16 2.69 1.33
CA ASP A 227 -0.30 1.74 2.04
C ASP A 227 1.05 2.34 2.47
N CYS A 228 1.57 3.36 1.78
CA CYS A 228 2.84 4.00 2.14
C CYS A 228 2.77 4.88 3.39
N ALA A 229 1.57 5.21 3.88
CA ALA A 229 1.33 6.17 4.95
C ALA A 229 0.30 5.68 6.00
N SER A 230 -0.07 4.39 5.98
CA SER A 230 -1.10 3.83 6.86
C SER A 230 -0.82 2.41 7.31
N MET A 231 -1.11 2.12 8.58
CA MET A 231 -1.12 0.77 9.12
C MET A 231 -2.26 -0.10 8.55
N MET A 232 -3.39 0.53 8.22
CA MET A 232 -4.56 -0.11 7.61
C MET A 232 -4.38 -0.13 6.10
N LYS A 233 -3.76 -1.21 5.63
CA LYS A 233 -3.36 -1.40 4.23
C LYS A 233 -4.43 -2.14 3.43
N ILE A 234 -5.58 -1.47 3.23
CA ILE A 234 -6.79 -2.00 2.56
C ILE A 234 -7.34 -0.97 1.57
N ILE A 235 -8.07 -1.43 0.55
CA ILE A 235 -8.61 -0.56 -0.52
C ILE A 235 -9.46 0.60 0.02
N PRO A 236 -10.44 0.39 0.93
CA PRO A 236 -11.26 1.50 1.42
C PRO A 236 -10.45 2.61 2.11
N GLN A 237 -9.43 2.21 2.88
CA GLN A 237 -8.54 3.17 3.52
C GLN A 237 -7.72 3.94 2.49
N ALA A 238 -7.18 3.26 1.48
CA ALA A 238 -6.43 3.88 0.41
C ALA A 238 -7.27 4.92 -0.36
N VAL A 239 -8.51 4.57 -0.70
CA VAL A 239 -9.46 5.48 -1.35
C VAL A 239 -9.75 6.68 -0.45
N SER A 240 -10.07 6.46 0.83
CA SER A 240 -10.35 7.56 1.75
C SER A 240 -9.17 8.52 1.91
N MET A 241 -7.95 8.00 2.08
CA MET A 241 -6.75 8.84 2.20
C MET A 241 -6.44 9.59 0.91
N GLY A 242 -6.65 8.97 -0.24
CA GLY A 242 -6.50 9.63 -1.55
C GLY A 242 -7.42 10.84 -1.67
N ALA A 243 -8.69 10.68 -1.30
CA ALA A 243 -9.65 11.77 -1.29
C ALA A 243 -9.25 12.90 -0.32
N TYR A 244 -8.81 12.57 0.90
CA TYR A 244 -8.35 13.59 1.84
C TYR A 244 -7.10 14.32 1.38
N ALA A 245 -6.12 13.62 0.81
CA ALA A 245 -4.93 14.22 0.22
C ALA A 245 -5.30 15.16 -0.93
N GLY A 246 -6.18 14.73 -1.83
CA GLY A 246 -6.70 15.56 -2.92
C GLY A 246 -7.39 16.83 -2.42
N CYS A 247 -8.18 16.74 -1.36
CA CYS A 247 -8.79 17.91 -0.70
C CYS A 247 -7.74 18.85 -0.11
N GLY A 248 -6.70 18.31 0.52
CA GLY A 248 -5.57 19.09 1.05
C GLY A 248 -4.86 19.89 -0.04
N ILE A 249 -4.51 19.21 -1.13
CA ILE A 249 -3.87 19.80 -2.31
C ILE A 249 -4.75 20.91 -2.91
N ALA A 250 -6.03 20.61 -3.15
CA ALA A 250 -6.99 21.58 -3.68
C ALA A 250 -7.18 22.80 -2.78
N ARG A 251 -6.97 22.65 -1.46
CA ARG A 251 -7.04 23.74 -0.49
C ARG A 251 -5.75 24.57 -0.43
N GLU A 252 -4.59 23.93 -0.56
CA GLU A 252 -3.29 24.58 -0.41
C GLU A 252 -2.88 25.37 -1.67
N LEU A 253 -3.10 24.82 -2.87
CA LEU A 253 -2.60 25.40 -4.12
C LEU A 253 -3.13 26.82 -4.40
N PRO A 254 -4.45 27.09 -4.29
CA PRO A 254 -4.98 28.45 -4.48
C PRO A 254 -4.45 29.43 -3.43
N ARG A 255 -4.07 28.94 -2.24
CA ARG A 255 -3.62 29.79 -1.13
C ARG A 255 -2.15 30.20 -1.24
N ARG A 256 -1.32 29.40 -1.91
CA ARG A 256 0.04 29.79 -2.29
C ARG A 256 0.06 31.01 -3.22
N ILE A 257 -0.98 31.18 -4.05
CA ILE A 257 -1.16 32.41 -4.87
C ILE A 257 -1.51 33.62 -3.98
N THR A 258 -2.29 33.42 -2.92
CA THR A 258 -2.74 34.51 -2.02
C THR A 258 -1.82 34.81 -0.83
N GLY A 259 -0.74 34.04 -0.62
CA GLY A 259 0.23 34.24 0.46
C GLY A 259 -0.21 33.82 1.88
N ASN A 260 -1.38 33.17 2.02
CA ASN A 260 -1.88 32.73 3.33
C ASN A 260 -1.41 31.29 3.65
N ALA A 261 -0.53 31.14 4.64
CA ALA A 261 -0.10 29.83 5.14
C ALA A 261 -1.28 29.07 5.79
N CYS A 262 -1.38 27.76 5.53
CA CYS A 262 -2.33 26.90 6.23
C CYS A 262 -1.86 26.69 7.68
N VAL A 263 -2.75 27.02 8.63
CA VAL A 263 -2.71 26.58 10.04
C VAL A 263 -3.14 25.12 10.12
#